data_AF-A0A9D5PEJ7-F1
#
_entry.id   AF-A0A9D5PEJ7-F1
#
_cell.length_a   1.000
_cell.length_b   1.000
_cell.length_c   1.000
_cell.angle_alpha   90.00
_cell.angle_beta   90.00
_cell.angle_gamma   90.00
#
_symmetry.space_group_name_H-M   'P 1'
#
loop_
_entity.id
_entity.type
_entity.pdbx_description
1 polymer ?
#
loop_
_entity_poly.entity_id
_entity_poly.type
_entity_poly.pdbx_seq_one_letter_code
_entity_poly.pdbx_strand_id
1 'polypeptide(L)'
;MNNYTKLAAAIMLAASTSFAGTSCDDYDNKETSTGEASDFQKSISGTFVELFSEDGFTASKYNDYWVECCAKYTGSTYAGQAMYDMLKTSMTGTIYGAEAQAKYGDGTNGFPNGYQFNCGFIGGVAKFVIDGKKITGLDANSKVVFSHEYTQIDEKNGCYYLKSDDGNEDQFKYFFFMGDTPAETYHLEFRYGNDSVAFRDFFSGQYAYWLASAMLEDETEANRKACIKLFCDENLADYVPTYVYATTDMTWAEFYAGELDKTATSLEEQGLDAVTSATNVKGARFSNAIFELDGETASKIAGVKAVNVAIEANLYNALSDKSRFTVLADAPTDYKVYNEDGSFGKWNSTVATQTATATLTSGFDAKWGNYVISLDGLQDVTTANLQGAVLTTTDGSKYGLQFLNNLWLKPAEFTFCVAEFTEPHGCARAYKHTADLEGKTISNITYILKDTVNVSADMNIYVKKQTSATVTTSAATAGDNVEISLAIENAPEDAAFALSTVKKGSGKGATTLTADDYSYANGKLTLKGSTTSGDIYTVSFASDKYVNIGATITLQ
;
A
#
# COMPACT_ATOMS: atom_id res chain seq x y z
N MET A 1 -19.03 23.43 0.33
CA MET A 1 -19.45 22.52 -0.76
C MET A 1 -18.89 21.15 -0.43
N ASN A 2 -19.73 20.13 -0.34
CA ASN A 2 -19.26 18.76 -0.09
C ASN A 2 -18.34 18.34 -1.25
N ASN A 3 -17.33 17.49 -1.02
CA ASN A 3 -16.45 17.01 -2.09
C ASN A 3 -17.22 16.31 -3.22
N TYR A 4 -18.40 15.75 -2.92
CA TYR A 4 -19.38 15.29 -3.92
C TYR A 4 -19.80 16.36 -4.93
N THR A 5 -19.97 17.62 -4.52
CA THR A 5 -20.41 18.71 -5.42
C THR A 5 -19.27 19.21 -6.31
N LYS A 6 -18.01 19.04 -5.88
CA LYS A 6 -16.82 19.37 -6.70
C LYS A 6 -16.49 18.26 -7.70
N LEU A 7 -16.59 16.99 -7.30
CA LEU A 7 -16.36 15.84 -8.17
C LEU A 7 -17.45 15.74 -9.26
N ALA A 8 -18.71 16.02 -8.90
CA ALA A 8 -19.84 16.19 -9.81
C ALA A 8 -19.60 17.25 -10.91
N ALA A 9 -18.88 18.33 -10.58
CA ALA A 9 -18.53 19.39 -11.54
C ALA A 9 -17.24 19.08 -12.34
N ALA A 10 -16.32 18.30 -11.77
CA ALA A 10 -15.06 17.89 -12.40
C ALA A 10 -15.24 16.77 -13.45
N ILE A 11 -16.19 15.86 -13.24
CA ILE A 11 -16.54 14.77 -14.19
C ILE A 11 -16.92 15.34 -15.58
N MET A 12 -17.48 16.54 -15.62
CA MET A 12 -17.75 17.24 -16.89
C MET A 12 -16.58 18.10 -17.36
N LEU A 13 -15.65 18.54 -16.50
CA LEU A 13 -14.54 19.38 -16.93
C LEU A 13 -13.56 18.63 -17.84
N ALA A 14 -13.42 17.31 -17.73
CA ALA A 14 -12.60 16.56 -18.69
C ALA A 14 -13.21 16.53 -20.10
N ALA A 15 -14.53 16.32 -20.22
CA ALA A 15 -15.25 16.45 -21.49
C ALA A 15 -15.50 17.92 -21.93
N SER A 16 -15.18 18.91 -21.09
CA SER A 16 -15.52 20.33 -21.32
C SER A 16 -14.44 21.34 -20.92
N THR A 17 -13.17 20.96 -20.78
CA THR A 17 -12.09 21.93 -20.48
C THR A 17 -11.94 23.00 -21.58
N SER A 18 -12.64 22.85 -22.70
CA SER A 18 -12.81 23.86 -23.75
C SER A 18 -14.14 24.65 -23.74
N PHE A 19 -15.07 24.40 -22.81
CA PHE A 19 -16.43 24.98 -22.85
C PHE A 19 -16.78 25.97 -21.72
N ALA A 20 -16.05 25.98 -20.61
CA ALA A 20 -16.26 26.95 -19.54
C ALA A 20 -15.63 28.32 -19.88
N GLY A 21 -16.13 29.02 -20.91
CA GLY A 21 -15.65 30.38 -21.17
C GLY A 21 -16.21 31.17 -22.35
N THR A 22 -16.89 30.57 -23.32
CA THR A 22 -17.46 31.35 -24.44
C THR A 22 -18.78 30.76 -24.89
N SER A 23 -19.85 31.55 -24.80
CA SER A 23 -21.08 31.24 -25.50
C SER A 23 -20.74 31.07 -26.98
N CYS A 24 -21.17 29.95 -27.56
CA CYS A 24 -21.04 29.62 -28.98
C CYS A 24 -21.96 30.50 -29.87
N ASP A 25 -22.07 31.80 -29.57
CA ASP A 25 -23.12 32.68 -30.11
C ASP A 25 -22.93 33.13 -31.56
N ASP A 26 -21.75 32.87 -32.15
CA ASP A 26 -21.52 33.09 -33.58
C ASP A 26 -21.38 31.75 -34.31
N TYR A 27 -22.46 31.35 -34.99
CA TYR A 27 -22.43 30.44 -36.14
C TYR A 27 -21.82 31.21 -37.31
N ASP A 28 -20.52 31.04 -37.54
CA ASP A 28 -19.87 31.58 -38.72
C ASP A 28 -20.02 30.51 -39.81
N ASN A 29 -21.10 30.60 -40.59
CA ASN A 29 -21.51 29.62 -41.60
C ASN A 29 -20.47 29.53 -42.74
N LYS A 30 -19.30 28.93 -42.48
CA LYS A 30 -18.25 28.67 -43.45
C LYS A 30 -18.41 27.25 -43.94
N GLU A 31 -19.30 27.07 -44.92
CA GLU A 31 -19.37 25.84 -45.68
C GLU A 31 -17.99 25.53 -46.30
N THR A 32 -17.30 24.53 -45.75
CA THR A 32 -16.13 23.93 -46.40
C THR A 32 -16.63 22.84 -47.35
N SER A 33 -17.38 23.25 -48.37
CA SER A 33 -17.93 22.36 -49.39
C SER A 33 -16.82 21.91 -50.36
N THR A 34 -16.04 20.93 -49.93
CA THR A 34 -15.35 20.02 -50.85
C THR A 34 -16.21 18.76 -50.91
N GLY A 35 -16.57 18.25 -52.09
CA GLY A 35 -17.41 17.05 -52.24
C GLY A 35 -16.81 15.74 -51.69
N GLU A 36 -15.78 15.82 -50.84
CA GLU A 36 -15.05 14.73 -50.20
C GLU A 36 -15.26 14.78 -48.67
N ALA A 37 -15.05 13.65 -47.99
CA ALA A 37 -15.10 13.60 -46.53
C ALA A 37 -13.99 14.47 -45.91
N SER A 38 -14.30 15.16 -44.80
CA SER A 38 -13.28 15.88 -44.03
C SER A 38 -12.28 14.92 -43.37
N ASP A 39 -11.14 15.44 -42.91
CA ASP A 39 -10.14 14.61 -42.23
C ASP A 39 -10.68 14.03 -40.91
N PHE A 40 -11.54 14.77 -40.21
CA PHE A 40 -12.27 14.26 -39.05
C PHE A 40 -13.20 13.10 -39.43
N GLN A 41 -14.03 13.25 -40.47
CA GLN A 41 -14.92 12.16 -40.92
C GLN A 41 -14.14 10.89 -41.32
N LYS A 42 -12.94 11.05 -41.89
CA LYS A 42 -12.04 9.93 -42.16
C LYS A 42 -11.49 9.29 -40.89
N SER A 43 -11.14 10.08 -39.87
CA SER A 43 -10.57 9.56 -38.61
C SER A 43 -11.57 8.80 -37.75
N ILE A 44 -12.87 9.03 -37.95
CA ILE A 44 -13.96 8.36 -37.20
C ILE A 44 -14.68 7.26 -38.02
N SER A 45 -14.08 6.77 -39.12
CA SER A 45 -14.69 5.69 -39.90
C SER A 45 -14.63 4.34 -39.17
N GLY A 46 -15.72 3.56 -39.24
CA GLY A 46 -15.84 2.28 -38.55
C GLY A 46 -17.29 1.88 -38.26
N THR A 47 -17.45 0.71 -37.64
CA THR A 47 -18.74 0.27 -37.08
C THR A 47 -18.70 0.46 -35.57
N PHE A 48 -19.69 1.15 -35.03
CA PHE A 48 -19.73 1.60 -33.65
C PHE A 48 -20.93 1.05 -32.89
N VAL A 49 -20.66 0.65 -31.65
CA VAL A 49 -21.65 0.18 -30.66
C VAL A 49 -21.57 1.05 -29.40
N GLU A 50 -22.58 1.00 -28.55
CA GLU A 50 -22.64 1.79 -27.31
C GLU A 50 -21.48 1.47 -26.36
N LEU A 51 -20.82 2.51 -25.85
CA LEU A 51 -19.68 2.42 -24.94
C LEU A 51 -20.07 1.88 -23.56
N PHE A 52 -21.10 2.47 -22.95
CA PHE A 52 -21.52 2.15 -21.58
C PHE A 52 -22.62 1.10 -21.55
N SER A 53 -22.37 -0.05 -22.17
CA SER A 53 -23.32 -1.18 -22.28
C SER A 53 -22.80 -2.46 -21.61
N GLU A 54 -23.68 -3.45 -21.43
CA GLU A 54 -23.32 -4.77 -20.86
C GLU A 54 -22.28 -5.54 -21.70
N ASP A 55 -22.16 -5.21 -22.99
CA ASP A 55 -21.13 -5.73 -23.91
C ASP A 55 -19.97 -4.74 -24.13
N GLY A 56 -20.12 -3.52 -23.62
CA GLY A 56 -19.16 -2.42 -23.66
C GLY A 56 -18.29 -2.36 -22.40
N PHE A 57 -17.99 -1.16 -21.91
CA PHE A 57 -17.04 -0.97 -20.82
C PHE A 57 -17.65 -1.11 -19.44
N THR A 58 -18.98 -1.10 -19.33
CA THR A 58 -19.70 -1.39 -18.08
C THR A 58 -20.00 -2.89 -17.90
N ALA A 59 -19.52 -3.72 -18.84
CA ALA A 59 -19.55 -5.17 -18.74
C ALA A 59 -18.91 -5.65 -17.43
N SER A 60 -19.57 -6.62 -16.78
CA SER A 60 -19.16 -7.12 -15.45
C SER A 60 -17.72 -7.65 -15.42
N LYS A 61 -17.19 -8.16 -16.54
CA LYS A 61 -15.80 -8.61 -16.68
C LYS A 61 -14.75 -7.52 -16.43
N TYR A 62 -15.13 -6.25 -16.49
CA TYR A 62 -14.22 -5.11 -16.25
C TYR A 62 -14.35 -4.52 -14.84
N ASN A 63 -15.29 -4.98 -14.00
CA ASN A 63 -15.54 -4.37 -12.69
C ASN A 63 -14.26 -4.27 -11.84
N ASP A 64 -13.51 -5.36 -11.72
CA ASP A 64 -12.26 -5.36 -10.92
C ASP A 64 -11.23 -4.38 -11.47
N TYR A 65 -11.15 -4.25 -12.80
CA TYR A 65 -10.22 -3.34 -13.45
C TYR A 65 -10.61 -1.86 -13.29
N TRP A 66 -11.91 -1.56 -13.32
CA TRP A 66 -12.44 -0.24 -12.97
C TRP A 66 -12.08 0.14 -11.53
N VAL A 67 -12.30 -0.78 -10.60
CA VAL A 67 -11.98 -0.59 -9.18
C VAL A 67 -10.49 -0.33 -9.00
N GLU A 68 -9.62 -1.09 -9.68
CA GLU A 68 -8.17 -0.89 -9.68
C GLU A 68 -7.79 0.51 -10.17
N CYS A 69 -8.36 0.94 -11.30
CA CYS A 69 -8.09 2.26 -11.86
C CYS A 69 -8.55 3.40 -10.93
N CYS A 70 -9.72 3.27 -10.33
CA CYS A 70 -10.23 4.23 -9.34
C CYS A 70 -9.38 4.24 -8.05
N ALA A 71 -8.92 3.07 -7.59
CA ALA A 71 -8.14 2.92 -6.36
C ALA A 71 -6.81 3.70 -6.39
N LYS A 72 -6.25 3.93 -7.59
CA LYS A 72 -5.07 4.79 -7.79
C LYS A 72 -5.28 6.21 -7.24
N TYR A 73 -6.49 6.73 -7.31
CA TYR A 73 -6.84 8.09 -6.89
C TYR A 73 -7.34 8.16 -5.45
N THR A 74 -7.96 7.09 -4.97
CA THR A 74 -8.55 7.06 -3.62
C THR A 74 -7.63 6.48 -2.56
N GLY A 75 -6.57 5.77 -2.96
CA GLY A 75 -5.63 5.10 -2.07
C GLY A 75 -6.13 3.79 -1.48
N SER A 76 -7.33 3.32 -1.83
CA SER A 76 -7.85 2.01 -1.42
C SER A 76 -8.82 1.41 -2.46
N THR A 77 -8.87 0.08 -2.55
CA THR A 77 -9.77 -0.63 -3.47
C THR A 77 -11.24 -0.42 -3.13
N TYR A 78 -11.57 -0.30 -1.84
CA TYR A 78 -12.95 -0.03 -1.44
C TYR A 78 -13.43 1.35 -1.89
N ALA A 79 -12.65 2.39 -1.62
CA ALA A 79 -12.98 3.73 -2.11
C ALA A 79 -12.95 3.75 -3.65
N GLY A 80 -12.10 2.92 -4.27
CA GLY A 80 -12.13 2.64 -5.71
C GLY A 80 -13.48 2.09 -6.19
N GLN A 81 -14.09 1.15 -5.47
CA GLN A 81 -15.42 0.61 -5.78
C GLN A 81 -16.51 1.69 -5.67
N ALA A 82 -16.52 2.47 -4.59
CA ALA A 82 -17.48 3.56 -4.44
C ALA A 82 -17.36 4.60 -5.56
N MET A 83 -16.12 4.91 -5.98
CA MET A 83 -15.89 5.80 -7.13
C MET A 83 -16.32 5.18 -8.44
N TYR A 84 -16.04 3.90 -8.67
CA TYR A 84 -16.55 3.20 -9.85
C TYR A 84 -18.08 3.21 -9.89
N ASP A 85 -18.77 2.89 -8.79
CA ASP A 85 -20.23 2.90 -8.73
C ASP A 85 -20.80 4.28 -9.03
N MET A 86 -20.16 5.34 -8.50
CA MET A 86 -20.53 6.72 -8.80
C MET A 86 -20.36 7.05 -10.28
N LEU A 87 -19.19 6.78 -10.86
CA LEU A 87 -18.90 7.03 -12.28
C LEU A 87 -19.83 6.23 -13.19
N LYS A 88 -20.04 4.94 -12.90
CA LYS A 88 -20.98 4.08 -13.61
C LYS A 88 -22.40 4.64 -13.55
N THR A 89 -22.84 5.07 -12.37
CA THR A 89 -24.16 5.66 -12.18
C THR A 89 -24.34 6.95 -12.97
N SER A 90 -23.30 7.79 -13.11
CA SER A 90 -23.42 9.04 -13.86
C SER A 90 -23.53 8.87 -15.38
N MET A 91 -23.10 7.74 -15.94
CA MET A 91 -23.07 7.47 -17.39
C MET A 91 -24.05 6.40 -17.88
N THR A 92 -24.88 5.85 -16.99
CA THR A 92 -25.86 4.79 -17.32
C THR A 92 -27.31 5.24 -17.08
N GLY A 93 -27.56 6.55 -17.16
CA GLY A 93 -28.92 7.09 -17.10
C GLY A 93 -29.77 6.64 -18.29
N THR A 94 -31.09 6.56 -18.11
CA THR A 94 -32.02 6.15 -19.17
C THR A 94 -32.97 7.26 -19.63
N ILE A 95 -33.05 8.35 -18.85
CA ILE A 95 -33.92 9.50 -19.13
C ILE A 95 -33.10 10.64 -19.72
N TYR A 96 -33.71 11.46 -20.57
CA TYR A 96 -33.11 12.66 -21.15
C TYR A 96 -34.17 13.71 -21.48
N GLY A 97 -33.74 14.86 -21.97
CA GLY A 97 -34.61 15.98 -22.35
C GLY A 97 -35.40 16.53 -21.17
N ALA A 98 -36.65 16.89 -21.40
CA ALA A 98 -37.51 17.53 -20.39
C ALA A 98 -37.69 16.67 -19.12
N GLU A 99 -37.69 15.33 -19.25
CA GLU A 99 -37.81 14.43 -18.11
C GLU A 99 -36.57 14.49 -17.21
N ALA A 100 -35.37 14.41 -17.80
CA ALA A 100 -34.12 14.51 -17.05
C ALA A 100 -33.93 15.90 -16.44
N GLN A 101 -34.24 16.96 -17.18
CA GLN A 101 -34.17 18.33 -16.69
C GLN A 101 -35.12 18.56 -15.50
N ALA A 102 -36.33 17.99 -15.52
CA ALA A 102 -37.25 18.07 -14.39
C ALA A 102 -36.73 17.34 -13.14
N LYS A 103 -35.96 16.26 -13.32
CA LYS A 103 -35.40 15.46 -12.22
C LYS A 103 -34.12 16.07 -11.63
N TYR A 104 -33.18 16.43 -12.50
CA TYR A 104 -31.81 16.81 -12.12
C TYR A 104 -31.59 18.34 -12.10
N GLY A 105 -32.50 19.12 -12.69
CA GLY A 105 -32.39 20.56 -12.85
C GLY A 105 -31.68 20.96 -14.15
N ASP A 106 -31.41 22.25 -14.32
CA ASP A 106 -30.71 22.81 -15.48
C ASP A 106 -29.23 23.16 -15.18
N GLY A 107 -28.71 22.72 -14.03
CA GLY A 107 -27.34 22.98 -13.58
C GLY A 107 -27.10 24.40 -13.02
N THR A 108 -28.04 25.35 -13.12
CA THR A 108 -27.83 26.73 -12.66
C THR A 108 -27.59 26.86 -11.15
N ASN A 109 -28.15 25.94 -10.36
CA ASN A 109 -27.98 25.87 -8.91
C ASN A 109 -27.06 24.70 -8.48
N GLY A 110 -26.20 24.23 -9.39
CA GLY A 110 -25.51 22.96 -9.26
C GLY A 110 -26.48 21.78 -9.39
N PHE A 111 -26.06 20.61 -8.88
CA PHE A 111 -26.80 19.35 -8.99
C PHE A 111 -27.21 18.80 -7.60
N PRO A 112 -28.14 19.47 -6.88
CA PRO A 112 -28.51 19.06 -5.52
C PRO A 112 -29.20 17.69 -5.46
N ASN A 113 -29.83 17.27 -6.57
CA ASN A 113 -30.48 15.96 -6.70
C ASN A 113 -29.56 14.92 -7.40
N GLY A 114 -28.27 15.23 -7.55
CA GLY A 114 -27.38 14.50 -8.44
C GLY A 114 -27.72 14.70 -9.92
N TYR A 115 -27.04 13.96 -10.78
CA TYR A 115 -27.32 13.89 -12.21
C TYR A 115 -26.94 12.52 -12.76
N GLN A 116 -27.53 12.17 -13.90
CA GLN A 116 -27.12 11.04 -14.72
C GLN A 116 -27.29 11.43 -16.19
N PHE A 117 -26.31 11.13 -17.02
CA PHE A 117 -26.43 11.21 -18.46
C PHE A 117 -26.90 9.89 -19.02
N ASN A 118 -27.81 9.98 -19.98
CA ASN A 118 -28.04 8.91 -20.93
C ASN A 118 -26.90 8.95 -21.96
N CYS A 119 -26.01 7.97 -21.89
CA CYS A 119 -24.89 7.84 -22.83
C CYS A 119 -25.14 6.84 -23.96
N GLY A 120 -26.37 6.33 -24.07
CA GLY A 120 -26.78 5.40 -25.11
C GLY A 120 -27.25 6.07 -26.40
N PHE A 121 -27.54 5.25 -27.40
CA PHE A 121 -28.16 5.65 -28.65
C PHE A 121 -29.68 5.77 -28.46
N ILE A 122 -30.29 6.71 -29.19
CA ILE A 122 -31.73 6.96 -29.21
C ILE A 122 -32.28 6.73 -30.62
N GLY A 123 -33.61 6.87 -30.79
CA GLY A 123 -34.22 6.78 -32.12
C GLY A 123 -34.22 5.36 -32.73
N GLY A 124 -34.03 4.32 -31.91
CA GLY A 124 -34.07 2.91 -32.34
C GLY A 124 -32.77 2.41 -33.00
N VAL A 125 -31.69 3.19 -32.93
CA VAL A 125 -30.37 2.79 -33.43
C VAL A 125 -29.65 1.94 -32.38
N ALA A 126 -29.08 0.81 -32.81
CA ALA A 126 -28.20 -0.03 -32.01
C ALA A 126 -26.74 0.04 -32.49
N LYS A 127 -26.49 0.37 -33.76
CA LYS A 127 -25.15 0.52 -34.33
C LYS A 127 -25.07 1.69 -35.30
N PHE A 128 -23.92 2.34 -35.35
CA PHE A 128 -23.58 3.29 -36.41
C PHE A 128 -22.50 2.69 -37.31
N VAL A 129 -22.66 2.80 -38.63
CA VAL A 129 -21.61 2.52 -39.61
C VAL A 129 -21.24 3.84 -40.25
N ILE A 130 -20.01 4.29 -40.03
CA ILE A 130 -19.45 5.54 -40.54
C ILE A 130 -18.41 5.18 -41.60
N ASP A 131 -18.64 5.63 -42.83
CA ASP A 131 -17.75 5.43 -43.97
C ASP A 131 -17.59 6.77 -44.71
N GLY A 132 -16.58 7.54 -44.28
CA GLY A 132 -16.37 8.91 -44.76
C GLY A 132 -17.60 9.80 -44.55
N LYS A 133 -18.20 10.27 -45.64
CA LYS A 133 -19.40 11.12 -45.57
C LYS A 133 -20.65 10.37 -45.13
N LYS A 134 -20.70 9.06 -45.33
CA LYS A 134 -21.91 8.28 -45.13
C LYS A 134 -22.01 7.80 -43.69
N ILE A 135 -23.09 8.16 -43.02
CA ILE A 135 -23.43 7.64 -41.69
C ILE A 135 -24.73 6.84 -41.81
N THR A 136 -24.68 5.58 -41.40
CA THR A 136 -25.81 4.65 -41.41
C THR A 136 -26.13 4.19 -40.00
N GLY A 137 -27.38 4.34 -39.56
CA GLY A 137 -27.87 3.76 -38.32
C GLY A 137 -28.54 2.42 -38.59
N LEU A 138 -28.19 1.40 -37.80
CA LEU A 138 -28.79 0.06 -37.84
C LEU A 138 -29.53 -0.22 -36.54
N ASP A 139 -30.67 -0.91 -36.61
CA ASP A 139 -31.38 -1.43 -35.43
C ASP A 139 -30.69 -2.69 -34.87
N ALA A 140 -31.20 -3.22 -33.77
CA ALA A 140 -30.68 -4.44 -33.14
C ALA A 140 -30.71 -5.69 -34.04
N ASN A 141 -31.52 -5.68 -35.11
CA ASN A 141 -31.61 -6.74 -36.11
C ASN A 141 -30.78 -6.44 -37.37
N SER A 142 -29.88 -5.45 -37.30
CA SER A 142 -29.06 -4.97 -38.43
C SER A 142 -29.88 -4.41 -39.60
N LYS A 143 -31.12 -3.96 -39.38
CA LYS A 143 -31.91 -3.26 -40.39
C LYS A 143 -31.58 -1.78 -40.36
N VAL A 144 -31.53 -1.17 -41.54
CA VAL A 144 -31.28 0.27 -41.69
C VAL A 144 -32.43 1.06 -41.07
N VAL A 145 -32.10 1.90 -40.09
CA VAL A 145 -32.98 2.91 -39.49
C VAL A 145 -32.90 4.20 -40.29
N PHE A 146 -31.68 4.62 -40.64
CA PHE A 146 -31.41 5.76 -41.52
C PHE A 146 -30.06 5.58 -42.24
N SER A 147 -29.84 6.28 -43.34
CA SER A 147 -28.57 6.28 -44.07
C SER A 147 -28.46 7.53 -44.94
N HIS A 148 -27.63 8.49 -44.52
CA HIS A 148 -27.45 9.78 -45.19
C HIS A 148 -25.98 10.07 -45.45
N GLU A 149 -25.69 10.96 -46.40
CA GLU A 149 -24.38 11.58 -46.56
C GLU A 149 -24.35 12.93 -45.84
N TYR A 150 -23.22 13.25 -45.21
CA TYR A 150 -23.07 14.43 -44.37
C TYR A 150 -21.87 15.27 -44.78
N THR A 151 -22.05 16.59 -44.76
CA THR A 151 -20.99 17.57 -44.93
C THR A 151 -20.70 18.24 -43.59
N GLN A 152 -19.40 18.40 -43.26
CA GLN A 152 -18.98 19.21 -42.13
C GLN A 152 -19.26 20.69 -42.41
N ILE A 153 -20.09 21.31 -41.57
CA ILE A 153 -20.53 22.70 -41.73
C ILE A 153 -19.87 23.66 -40.75
N ASP A 154 -19.30 23.15 -39.65
CA ASP A 154 -18.59 23.95 -38.65
C ASP A 154 -17.59 23.10 -37.84
N GLU A 155 -16.57 23.74 -37.30
CA GLU A 155 -15.62 23.19 -36.32
C GLU A 155 -15.27 24.27 -35.29
N LYS A 156 -15.50 23.98 -34.02
CA LYS A 156 -15.23 24.93 -32.94
C LYS A 156 -14.75 24.22 -31.68
N ASN A 157 -13.61 24.66 -31.15
CA ASN A 157 -13.01 24.13 -29.93
C ASN A 157 -12.80 22.59 -29.95
N GLY A 158 -12.51 22.04 -31.14
CA GLY A 158 -12.34 20.60 -31.33
C GLY A 158 -13.65 19.82 -31.46
N CYS A 159 -14.80 20.48 -31.54
CA CYS A 159 -16.09 19.85 -31.82
C CYS A 159 -16.52 20.07 -33.28
N TYR A 160 -17.14 19.07 -33.88
CA TYR A 160 -17.44 19.02 -35.32
C TYR A 160 -18.94 18.94 -35.57
N TYR A 161 -19.46 19.82 -36.43
CA TYR A 161 -20.87 19.84 -36.81
C TYR A 161 -21.04 19.30 -38.22
N LEU A 162 -21.86 18.27 -38.36
CA LEU A 162 -22.20 17.68 -39.64
C LEU A 162 -23.69 17.89 -39.94
N LYS A 163 -23.99 18.17 -41.20
CA LYS A 163 -25.36 18.30 -41.72
C LYS A 163 -25.54 17.37 -42.90
N SER A 164 -26.70 16.72 -42.97
CA SER A 164 -27.08 15.88 -44.09
C SER A 164 -27.18 16.65 -45.42
N ASP A 165 -26.80 15.98 -46.49
CA ASP A 165 -26.77 16.54 -47.85
C ASP A 165 -28.11 16.42 -48.59
N ASP A 166 -28.98 15.52 -48.15
CA ASP A 166 -30.20 15.11 -48.86
C ASP A 166 -31.45 15.94 -48.50
N GLY A 167 -31.31 16.90 -47.59
CA GLY A 167 -32.42 17.76 -47.14
C GLY A 167 -33.48 17.03 -46.33
N ASN A 168 -33.16 15.91 -45.69
CA ASN A 168 -34.05 15.24 -44.76
C ASN A 168 -34.44 16.15 -43.58
N GLU A 169 -35.61 15.88 -42.99
CA GLU A 169 -36.14 16.56 -41.79
C GLU A 169 -36.36 15.58 -40.63
N ASP A 170 -35.73 14.39 -40.71
CA ASP A 170 -35.81 13.38 -39.67
C ASP A 170 -34.85 13.67 -38.49
N GLN A 171 -34.86 12.79 -37.48
CA GLN A 171 -34.04 12.91 -36.28
C GLN A 171 -32.52 12.90 -36.55
N PHE A 172 -32.07 12.46 -37.72
CA PHE A 172 -30.66 12.30 -38.06
C PHE A 172 -30.16 13.40 -39.01
N LYS A 173 -30.84 14.56 -39.06
CA LYS A 173 -30.45 15.70 -39.91
C LYS A 173 -29.08 16.29 -39.56
N TYR A 174 -28.76 16.37 -38.27
CA TYR A 174 -27.50 16.94 -37.77
C TYR A 174 -26.78 15.97 -36.85
N PHE A 175 -25.45 16.00 -36.90
CA PHE A 175 -24.56 15.40 -35.91
C PHE A 175 -23.64 16.46 -35.31
N PHE A 176 -23.36 16.34 -34.02
CA PHE A 176 -22.39 17.13 -33.29
C PHE A 176 -21.45 16.17 -32.56
N PHE A 177 -20.20 16.09 -33.02
CA PHE A 177 -19.19 15.22 -32.44
C PHE A 177 -18.24 16.02 -31.53
N MET A 178 -17.84 15.42 -30.42
CA MET A 178 -16.65 15.84 -29.69
C MET A 178 -15.39 15.49 -30.48
N GLY A 179 -14.24 15.97 -30.02
CA GLY A 179 -12.95 15.78 -30.69
C GLY A 179 -12.37 14.38 -30.57
N ASP A 180 -13.02 13.51 -29.81
CA ASP A 180 -12.60 12.14 -29.58
C ASP A 180 -12.54 11.31 -30.86
N THR A 181 -11.51 10.48 -30.95
CA THR A 181 -11.31 9.55 -32.07
C THR A 181 -10.92 8.18 -31.56
N PRO A 182 -11.25 7.09 -32.28
CA PRO A 182 -10.83 5.74 -31.87
C PRO A 182 -9.31 5.59 -31.79
N ALA A 183 -8.57 6.36 -32.58
CA ALA A 183 -7.11 6.30 -32.62
C ALA A 183 -6.44 6.99 -31.42
N GLU A 184 -7.05 8.04 -30.87
CA GLU A 184 -6.43 8.89 -29.84
C GLU A 184 -7.02 8.64 -28.45
N THR A 185 -8.35 8.51 -28.36
CA THR A 185 -9.09 8.38 -27.09
C THR A 185 -9.95 7.11 -27.02
N TYR A 186 -9.85 6.21 -28.00
CA TYR A 186 -10.48 4.88 -28.04
C TYR A 186 -12.02 4.87 -28.07
N HIS A 187 -12.66 6.03 -28.17
CA HIS A 187 -14.12 6.16 -28.18
C HIS A 187 -14.55 7.38 -29.03
N LEU A 188 -15.86 7.54 -29.19
CA LEU A 188 -16.50 8.73 -29.74
C LEU A 188 -17.54 9.23 -28.74
N GLU A 189 -17.72 10.55 -28.69
CA GLU A 189 -18.85 11.18 -28.03
C GLU A 189 -19.58 12.12 -28.99
N PHE A 190 -20.90 12.02 -29.06
CA PHE A 190 -21.67 12.81 -30.02
C PHE A 190 -23.15 12.97 -29.66
N ARG A 191 -23.79 13.93 -30.32
CA ARG A 191 -25.24 14.18 -30.30
C ARG A 191 -25.76 14.18 -31.74
N TYR A 192 -27.01 13.81 -31.92
CA TYR A 192 -27.69 13.90 -33.22
C TYR A 192 -29.17 14.21 -33.06
N GLY A 193 -29.76 14.79 -34.11
CA GLY A 193 -31.03 15.50 -33.97
C GLY A 193 -31.42 16.33 -35.18
N ASN A 194 -32.61 16.92 -35.10
CA ASN A 194 -33.14 17.83 -36.12
C ASN A 194 -32.93 19.33 -35.83
N ASP A 195 -32.37 19.66 -34.67
CA ASP A 195 -32.07 21.02 -34.22
C ASP A 195 -30.63 21.09 -33.71
N SER A 196 -29.73 21.64 -34.52
CA SER A 196 -28.31 21.76 -34.18
C SER A 196 -28.04 22.76 -33.06
N VAL A 197 -28.94 23.74 -32.83
CA VAL A 197 -28.79 24.72 -31.75
C VAL A 197 -29.01 24.04 -30.40
N ALA A 198 -29.93 23.08 -30.34
CA ALA A 198 -30.25 22.35 -29.12
C ALA A 198 -29.14 21.41 -28.61
N PHE A 199 -28.07 21.15 -29.39
CA PHE A 199 -26.92 20.37 -28.90
C PHE A 199 -26.00 21.14 -27.97
N ARG A 200 -26.10 22.48 -27.95
CA ARG A 200 -25.17 23.36 -27.24
C ARG A 200 -25.35 23.33 -25.72
N ASP A 201 -26.55 23.00 -25.25
CA ASP A 201 -26.85 22.92 -23.82
C ASP A 201 -26.99 21.44 -23.40
N PHE A 202 -26.13 21.03 -22.47
CA PHE A 202 -26.09 19.66 -21.98
C PHE A 202 -27.11 19.40 -20.88
N PHE A 203 -27.68 20.43 -20.27
CA PHE A 203 -28.51 20.31 -19.07
C PHE A 203 -29.93 20.85 -19.28
N SER A 204 -30.19 21.54 -20.39
CA SER A 204 -31.51 22.05 -20.72
C SER A 204 -31.95 21.75 -22.16
N GLY A 205 -33.25 21.81 -22.39
CA GLY A 205 -33.83 21.63 -23.73
C GLY A 205 -34.07 20.16 -24.10
N GLN A 206 -34.35 19.93 -25.39
CA GLN A 206 -34.83 18.61 -25.85
C GLN A 206 -33.80 17.48 -25.74
N TYR A 207 -32.52 17.82 -25.63
CA TYR A 207 -31.41 16.88 -25.50
C TYR A 207 -30.67 16.99 -24.15
N ALA A 208 -31.29 17.61 -23.14
CA ALA A 208 -30.73 17.69 -21.80
C ALA A 208 -30.33 16.30 -21.28
N TYR A 209 -29.17 16.17 -20.65
CA TYR A 209 -28.63 14.93 -20.07
C TYR A 209 -28.47 13.77 -21.06
N TRP A 210 -28.28 14.04 -22.36
CA TRP A 210 -27.99 13.00 -23.34
C TRP A 210 -26.72 13.28 -24.15
N LEU A 211 -25.78 12.35 -24.15
CA LEU A 211 -24.55 12.41 -24.93
C LEU A 211 -24.19 10.99 -25.35
N ALA A 212 -24.42 10.61 -26.61
CA ALA A 212 -24.11 9.26 -27.06
C ALA A 212 -22.60 9.02 -26.99
N SER A 213 -22.18 7.92 -26.35
CA SER A 213 -20.79 7.49 -26.32
C SER A 213 -20.66 6.14 -27.02
N ALA A 214 -19.68 6.02 -27.92
CA ALA A 214 -19.51 4.84 -28.75
C ALA A 214 -18.07 4.34 -28.80
N MET A 215 -17.91 3.06 -29.09
CA MET A 215 -16.63 2.38 -29.35
C MET A 215 -16.73 1.57 -30.63
N LEU A 216 -15.59 1.28 -31.25
CA LEU A 216 -15.52 0.35 -32.37
C LEU A 216 -16.06 -1.03 -31.95
N GLU A 217 -16.88 -1.64 -32.82
CA GLU A 217 -17.46 -2.97 -32.58
C GLU A 217 -16.37 -4.03 -32.39
N ASP A 218 -15.30 -3.96 -33.19
CA ASP A 218 -14.15 -4.85 -33.17
C ASP A 218 -13.00 -4.34 -32.28
N GLU A 219 -13.30 -3.46 -31.31
CA GLU A 219 -12.28 -2.87 -30.45
C GLU A 219 -11.52 -3.91 -29.61
N THR A 220 -10.19 -3.77 -29.59
CA THR A 220 -9.28 -4.69 -28.91
C THR A 220 -9.39 -4.58 -27.39
N GLU A 221 -9.24 -5.71 -26.68
CA GLU A 221 -9.25 -5.73 -25.21
C GLU A 221 -8.25 -4.73 -24.58
N ALA A 222 -7.10 -4.50 -25.23
CA ALA A 222 -6.11 -3.52 -24.78
C ALA A 222 -6.65 -2.09 -24.83
N ASN A 223 -7.28 -1.69 -25.94
CA ASN A 223 -7.86 -0.36 -26.10
C ASN A 223 -9.08 -0.16 -25.17
N ARG A 224 -9.89 -1.21 -24.95
CA ARG A 224 -11.00 -1.16 -23.98
C ARG A 224 -10.50 -0.83 -22.58
N LYS A 225 -9.44 -1.51 -22.13
CA LYS A 225 -8.78 -1.20 -20.85
C LYS A 225 -8.13 0.18 -20.84
N ALA A 226 -7.47 0.58 -21.93
CA ALA A 226 -6.87 1.89 -22.05
C ALA A 226 -7.90 3.02 -21.90
N CYS A 227 -9.09 2.84 -22.48
CA CYS A 227 -10.16 3.81 -22.36
C CYS A 227 -10.79 3.86 -20.96
N ILE A 228 -11.00 2.71 -20.29
CA ILE A 228 -11.43 2.68 -18.89
C ILE A 228 -10.45 3.46 -18.01
N LYS A 229 -9.16 3.21 -18.20
CA LYS A 229 -8.11 3.91 -17.46
C LYS A 229 -8.10 5.41 -17.77
N LEU A 230 -8.22 5.79 -19.05
CA LEU A 230 -8.31 7.19 -19.47
C LEU A 230 -9.48 7.89 -18.78
N PHE A 231 -10.65 7.26 -18.79
CA PHE A 231 -11.84 7.77 -18.13
C PHE A 231 -11.63 7.97 -16.62
N CYS A 232 -11.06 6.99 -15.92
CA CYS A 232 -10.71 7.16 -14.50
C CYS A 232 -9.69 8.30 -14.29
N ASP A 233 -8.65 8.37 -15.13
CA ASP A 233 -7.60 9.38 -15.00
C ASP A 233 -8.18 10.78 -15.17
N GLU A 234 -9.04 10.99 -16.17
CA GLU A 234 -9.69 12.26 -16.48
C GLU A 234 -10.69 12.71 -15.42
N ASN A 235 -11.50 11.77 -14.91
CA ASN A 235 -12.60 12.09 -14.01
C ASN A 235 -12.18 12.13 -12.53
N LEU A 236 -11.03 11.54 -12.18
CA LEU A 236 -10.54 11.44 -10.80
C LEU A 236 -9.20 12.13 -10.57
N ALA A 237 -8.56 12.73 -11.58
CA ALA A 237 -7.27 13.42 -11.44
C ALA A 237 -7.23 14.44 -10.29
N ASP A 238 -8.33 15.17 -10.08
CA ASP A 238 -8.45 16.21 -9.04
C ASP A 238 -9.14 15.69 -7.76
N TYR A 239 -9.37 14.39 -7.64
CA TYR A 239 -9.94 13.79 -6.44
C TYR A 239 -8.92 13.83 -5.30
N VAL A 240 -9.27 14.53 -4.22
CA VAL A 240 -8.51 14.53 -2.97
C VAL A 240 -9.36 13.84 -1.89
N PRO A 241 -8.96 12.67 -1.38
CA PRO A 241 -9.71 12.01 -0.31
C PRO A 241 -9.76 12.90 0.95
N THR A 242 -10.94 13.01 1.55
CA THR A 242 -11.12 13.69 2.84
C THR A 242 -11.00 12.66 3.95
N TYR A 243 -10.07 12.88 4.88
CA TYR A 243 -9.87 12.01 6.04
C TYR A 243 -10.38 12.64 7.33
N VAL A 244 -10.93 11.80 8.20
CA VAL A 244 -11.00 12.04 9.64
C VAL A 244 -9.73 11.45 10.24
N TYR A 245 -8.91 12.31 10.84
CA TYR A 245 -7.72 11.88 11.56
C TYR A 245 -8.09 11.56 13.01
N ALA A 246 -7.56 10.46 13.53
CA ALA A 246 -7.84 10.00 14.88
C ALA A 246 -6.66 9.25 15.47
N THR A 247 -6.75 8.85 16.73
CA THR A 247 -5.90 7.82 17.33
C THR A 247 -6.71 6.60 17.73
N THR A 248 -6.06 5.44 17.76
CA THR A 248 -6.67 4.19 18.24
C THR A 248 -5.63 3.28 18.87
N ASP A 249 -6.08 2.37 19.72
CA ASP A 249 -5.26 1.33 20.32
C ASP A 249 -5.27 0.10 19.39
N MET A 250 -4.09 -0.49 19.18
CA MET A 250 -3.89 -1.61 18.27
C MET A 250 -3.22 -2.77 19.01
N THR A 251 -3.69 -4.00 18.77
CA THR A 251 -2.92 -5.20 19.13
C THR A 251 -1.62 -5.25 18.34
N TRP A 252 -0.65 -6.05 18.77
CA TRP A 252 0.58 -6.24 17.99
C TRP A 252 0.31 -6.72 16.56
N ALA A 253 -0.66 -7.62 16.40
CA ALA A 253 -1.06 -8.14 15.11
C ALA A 253 -1.69 -7.08 14.20
N GLU A 254 -2.62 -6.26 14.72
CA GLU A 254 -3.20 -5.13 13.98
C GLU A 254 -2.12 -4.11 13.57
N PHE A 255 -1.22 -3.79 14.49
CA PHE A 255 -0.14 -2.82 14.27
C PHE A 255 0.81 -3.25 13.14
N TYR A 256 1.17 -4.55 13.10
CA TYR A 256 2.12 -5.09 12.13
C TYR A 256 1.51 -5.66 10.85
N ALA A 257 0.20 -5.93 10.80
CA ALA A 257 -0.49 -6.52 9.63
C ALA A 257 -0.12 -5.82 8.31
N GLY A 258 -0.34 -4.50 8.24
CA GLY A 258 0.00 -3.71 7.08
C GLY A 258 1.51 -3.69 6.77
N GLU A 259 2.38 -3.60 7.78
CA GLU A 259 3.83 -3.54 7.56
C GLU A 259 4.40 -4.83 6.96
N LEU A 260 3.83 -5.96 7.39
CA LEU A 260 4.29 -7.30 7.04
C LEU A 260 3.52 -7.91 5.87
N ASP A 261 2.58 -7.17 5.27
CA ASP A 261 1.71 -7.62 4.19
C ASP A 261 0.98 -8.94 4.56
N LYS A 262 0.44 -8.99 5.79
CA LYS A 262 -0.21 -10.16 6.41
C LYS A 262 -1.52 -9.76 7.08
N THR A 263 -2.40 -10.73 7.34
CA THR A 263 -3.60 -10.49 8.15
C THR A 263 -3.27 -10.53 9.64
N ALA A 264 -3.98 -9.76 10.46
CA ALA A 264 -3.80 -9.76 11.91
C ALA A 264 -3.94 -11.18 12.49
N THR A 265 -4.96 -11.93 12.11
CA THR A 265 -5.15 -13.33 12.54
C THR A 265 -3.93 -14.22 12.27
N SER A 266 -3.32 -14.10 11.08
CA SER A 266 -2.14 -14.90 10.75
C SER A 266 -0.91 -14.54 11.60
N LEU A 267 -0.82 -13.29 12.06
CA LEU A 267 0.26 -12.81 12.93
C LEU A 267 0.06 -13.29 14.37
N GLU A 268 -1.18 -13.29 14.87
CA GLU A 268 -1.52 -13.84 16.18
C GLU A 268 -1.12 -15.33 16.27
N GLU A 269 -1.43 -16.13 15.25
CA GLU A 269 -1.01 -17.54 15.16
C GLU A 269 0.51 -17.72 15.14
N GLN A 270 1.24 -16.74 14.63
CA GLN A 270 2.71 -16.67 14.61
C GLN A 270 3.29 -16.11 15.93
N GLY A 271 2.47 -15.86 16.94
CA GLY A 271 2.90 -15.39 18.26
C GLY A 271 3.17 -13.89 18.34
N LEU A 272 2.50 -13.09 17.50
CA LEU A 272 2.44 -11.62 17.62
C LEU A 272 1.13 -11.18 18.31
N ASP A 273 0.78 -11.83 19.42
CA ASP A 273 -0.41 -11.56 20.23
C ASP A 273 -0.09 -10.64 21.43
N ALA A 274 0.68 -11.12 22.41
CA ALA A 274 1.04 -10.37 23.61
C ALA A 274 2.36 -10.85 24.22
N VAL A 275 3.11 -9.93 24.81
CA VAL A 275 4.35 -10.26 25.52
C VAL A 275 4.05 -10.44 27.00
N THR A 276 4.08 -11.68 27.49
CA THR A 276 3.71 -12.04 28.88
C THR A 276 4.89 -12.14 29.85
N SER A 277 6.13 -11.98 29.37
CA SER A 277 7.35 -12.03 30.20
C SER A 277 7.73 -10.67 30.81
N ALA A 278 6.89 -9.65 30.69
CA ALA A 278 7.20 -8.31 31.17
C ALA A 278 7.00 -8.22 32.70
N THR A 279 7.94 -7.58 33.40
CA THR A 279 7.71 -7.17 34.79
C THR A 279 6.96 -5.84 34.83
N ASN A 280 6.17 -5.61 35.88
CA ASN A 280 5.35 -4.40 36.01
C ASN A 280 6.14 -3.10 35.80
N VAL A 281 7.36 -3.05 36.36
CA VAL A 281 8.24 -1.86 36.27
C VAL A 281 8.84 -1.68 34.88
N LYS A 282 9.13 -2.76 34.14
CA LYS A 282 9.75 -2.65 32.82
C LYS A 282 8.71 -2.34 31.74
N GLY A 283 7.55 -3.00 31.77
CA GLY A 283 6.49 -2.79 30.78
C GLY A 283 5.99 -1.35 30.77
N ALA A 284 5.78 -0.78 31.96
CA ALA A 284 5.33 0.61 32.13
C ALA A 284 6.32 1.68 31.63
N ARG A 285 7.56 1.33 31.27
CA ARG A 285 8.55 2.29 30.73
C ARG A 285 8.38 2.58 29.25
N PHE A 286 7.61 1.78 28.53
CA PHE A 286 7.22 2.06 27.16
C PHE A 286 5.95 2.89 27.16
N SER A 287 6.09 4.20 26.91
CA SER A 287 4.97 5.14 27.04
C SER A 287 3.80 4.82 26.10
N ASN A 288 4.07 4.15 24.98
CA ASN A 288 3.08 3.79 23.96
C ASN A 288 2.60 2.34 24.04
N ALA A 289 2.96 1.60 25.10
CA ALA A 289 2.48 0.23 25.28
C ALA A 289 1.04 0.17 25.79
N ILE A 290 0.25 -0.77 25.27
CA ILE A 290 -0.95 -1.29 25.95
C ILE A 290 -0.46 -2.26 27.01
N PHE A 291 -0.33 -1.75 28.23
CA PHE A 291 0.16 -2.51 29.37
C PHE A 291 -1.01 -2.96 30.24
N GLU A 292 -1.17 -4.28 30.40
CA GLU A 292 -2.23 -4.89 31.18
C GLU A 292 -1.63 -5.65 32.38
N LEU A 293 -2.20 -5.43 33.56
CA LEU A 293 -1.89 -6.20 34.76
C LEU A 293 -2.77 -7.45 34.81
N ASP A 294 -2.14 -8.60 35.06
CA ASP A 294 -2.82 -9.87 35.32
C ASP A 294 -2.55 -10.27 36.78
N GLY A 295 -3.33 -9.70 37.69
CA GLY A 295 -3.10 -9.80 39.14
C GLY A 295 -2.01 -8.87 39.67
N GLU A 296 -1.36 -9.25 40.78
CA GLU A 296 -0.40 -8.38 41.48
C GLU A 296 1.02 -8.37 40.85
N THR A 297 1.40 -9.43 40.15
CA THR A 297 2.80 -9.65 39.72
C THR A 297 2.99 -10.01 38.25
N ALA A 298 1.97 -10.51 37.57
CA ALA A 298 2.04 -10.80 36.14
C ALA A 298 1.53 -9.60 35.34
N SER A 299 2.16 -9.37 34.19
CA SER A 299 1.76 -8.32 33.28
C SER A 299 2.03 -8.71 31.84
N LYS A 300 1.24 -8.15 30.93
CA LYS A 300 1.43 -8.35 29.49
C LYS A 300 1.46 -7.02 28.74
N ILE A 301 2.17 -7.01 27.63
CA ILE A 301 2.13 -5.94 26.64
C ILE A 301 1.34 -6.45 25.44
N ALA A 302 0.09 -6.00 25.30
CA ALA A 302 -0.85 -6.49 24.29
C ALA A 302 -0.71 -5.78 22.92
N GLY A 303 -0.05 -4.63 22.90
CA GLY A 303 0.12 -3.86 21.67
C GLY A 303 0.54 -2.43 21.91
N VAL A 304 0.09 -1.55 21.02
CA VAL A 304 0.49 -0.14 20.94
C VAL A 304 -0.74 0.76 21.08
N LYS A 305 -0.70 1.70 22.01
CA LYS A 305 -1.82 2.64 22.23
C LYS A 305 -1.67 3.93 21.42
N ALA A 306 -2.80 4.59 21.19
CA ALA A 306 -2.90 5.90 20.57
C ALA A 306 -2.11 6.04 19.25
N VAL A 307 -2.15 5.01 18.40
CA VAL A 307 -1.57 5.03 17.05
C VAL A 307 -2.38 5.98 16.17
N ASN A 308 -1.71 6.91 15.48
CA ASN A 308 -2.34 7.86 14.57
C ASN A 308 -2.95 7.13 13.37
N VAL A 309 -4.18 7.46 13.01
CA VAL A 309 -4.89 6.86 11.87
C VAL A 309 -5.60 7.91 11.03
N ALA A 310 -5.70 7.65 9.74
CA ALA A 310 -6.56 8.36 8.81
C ALA A 310 -7.69 7.45 8.36
N ILE A 311 -8.92 7.92 8.50
CA ILE A 311 -10.13 7.18 8.16
C ILE A 311 -10.85 7.99 7.09
N GLU A 312 -11.19 7.39 5.94
CA GLU A 312 -11.94 8.12 4.92
C GLU A 312 -13.27 8.63 5.53
N ALA A 313 -13.64 9.87 5.23
CA ALA A 313 -14.72 10.56 5.96
C ALA A 313 -16.08 9.86 5.85
N ASN A 314 -16.41 9.27 4.69
CA ASN A 314 -17.65 8.49 4.53
C ASN A 314 -17.56 7.18 5.33
N LEU A 315 -16.43 6.48 5.27
CA LEU A 315 -16.19 5.30 6.10
C LEU A 315 -16.37 5.63 7.59
N TYR A 316 -15.70 6.67 8.09
CA TYR A 316 -15.83 7.10 9.49
C TYR A 316 -17.29 7.42 9.87
N ASN A 317 -18.03 8.08 8.99
CA ASN A 317 -19.43 8.41 9.24
C ASN A 317 -20.33 7.19 9.29
N ALA A 318 -20.03 6.17 8.48
CA ALA A 318 -20.75 4.90 8.40
C ALA A 318 -20.42 3.92 9.53
N LEU A 319 -19.32 4.11 10.27
CA LEU A 319 -18.96 3.24 11.40
C LEU A 319 -20.07 3.17 12.44
N SER A 320 -20.48 1.94 12.77
CA SER A 320 -21.45 1.67 13.84
C SER A 320 -20.87 1.96 15.22
N ASP A 321 -19.57 1.76 15.40
CA ASP A 321 -18.83 2.07 16.62
C ASP A 321 -17.68 3.03 16.32
N LYS A 322 -17.85 4.29 16.71
CA LYS A 322 -16.82 5.34 16.60
C LYS A 322 -15.98 5.44 17.87
N SER A 323 -16.34 4.74 18.95
CA SER A 323 -15.67 4.85 20.25
C SER A 323 -14.25 4.26 20.26
N ARG A 324 -13.94 3.39 19.28
CA ARG A 324 -12.58 2.90 19.00
C ARG A 324 -11.61 4.02 18.59
N PHE A 325 -12.11 5.16 18.12
CA PHE A 325 -11.31 6.24 17.56
C PHE A 325 -11.44 7.54 18.37
N THR A 326 -10.30 8.13 18.71
CA THR A 326 -10.23 9.47 19.32
C THR A 326 -9.85 10.49 18.27
N VAL A 327 -10.80 11.29 17.80
CA VAL A 327 -10.59 12.25 16.71
C VAL A 327 -9.56 13.32 17.08
N LEU A 328 -8.67 13.60 16.13
CA LEU A 328 -7.66 14.66 16.21
C LEU A 328 -8.20 15.93 15.54
N ALA A 329 -7.79 17.08 16.09
CA ALA A 329 -8.14 18.38 15.49
C ALA A 329 -7.37 18.64 14.19
N ASP A 330 -6.11 18.19 14.15
CA ASP A 330 -5.17 18.42 13.06
C ASP A 330 -4.68 17.09 12.48
N ALA A 331 -4.26 17.12 11.22
CA ALA A 331 -3.63 15.98 10.58
C ALA A 331 -2.29 15.67 11.25
N PRO A 332 -2.05 14.44 11.72
CA PRO A 332 -0.75 14.04 12.23
C PRO A 332 0.27 13.94 11.09
N THR A 333 1.55 14.07 11.43
CA THR A 333 2.66 13.93 10.47
C THR A 333 2.83 12.51 9.96
N ASP A 334 2.30 11.54 10.70
CA ASP A 334 2.36 10.12 10.44
C ASP A 334 1.02 9.45 10.78
N TYR A 335 0.57 8.49 9.97
CA TYR A 335 -0.68 7.76 10.23
C TYR A 335 -0.79 6.45 9.43
N LYS A 336 -1.63 5.52 9.92
CA LYS A 336 -2.05 4.31 9.22
C LYS A 336 -3.41 4.61 8.62
N VAL A 337 -3.67 4.13 7.42
CA VAL A 337 -5.03 4.18 6.87
C VAL A 337 -5.85 3.08 7.52
N TYR A 338 -7.02 3.42 8.07
CA TYR A 338 -8.02 2.43 8.47
C TYR A 338 -8.91 2.10 7.28
N ASN A 339 -9.03 0.81 6.99
CA ASN A 339 -9.73 0.30 5.82
C ASN A 339 -11.15 -0.18 6.20
N GLU A 340 -12.01 -0.33 5.19
CA GLU A 340 -13.38 -0.83 5.36
C GLU A 340 -13.43 -2.18 6.07
N ASP A 341 -12.52 -3.08 5.69
CA ASP A 341 -12.44 -4.44 6.23
C ASP A 341 -11.99 -4.49 7.71
N GLY A 342 -11.80 -3.32 8.33
CA GLY A 342 -11.34 -3.17 9.71
C GLY A 342 -9.83 -3.28 9.87
N SER A 343 -9.07 -3.47 8.78
CA SER A 343 -7.62 -3.56 8.83
C SER A 343 -6.94 -2.19 8.87
N PHE A 344 -5.68 -2.19 9.29
CA PHE A 344 -4.82 -1.01 9.26
C PHE A 344 -3.69 -1.20 8.24
N GLY A 345 -3.51 -0.20 7.39
CA GLY A 345 -2.48 -0.19 6.35
C GLY A 345 -1.05 -0.01 6.87
N LYS A 346 -0.14 0.16 5.92
CA LYS A 346 1.26 0.54 6.17
C LYS A 346 1.35 1.96 6.73
N TRP A 347 2.45 2.24 7.38
CA TRP A 347 2.72 3.55 7.94
C TRP A 347 2.97 4.57 6.83
N ASN A 348 2.13 5.60 6.78
CA ASN A 348 2.35 6.75 5.93
C ASN A 348 3.17 7.76 6.73
N SER A 349 4.48 7.73 6.53
CA SER A 349 5.42 8.61 7.22
C SER A 349 6.68 8.76 6.39
N THR A 350 7.37 9.88 6.58
CA THR A 350 8.75 10.01 6.11
C THR A 350 9.65 9.13 6.98
N VAL A 351 10.67 8.51 6.38
CA VAL A 351 11.68 7.75 7.10
C VAL A 351 13.03 8.45 6.95
N ALA A 352 13.65 8.80 8.08
CA ALA A 352 15.01 9.31 8.13
C ALA A 352 15.99 8.16 8.35
N THR A 353 16.91 7.97 7.40
CA THR A 353 17.99 6.99 7.55
C THR A 353 19.12 7.58 8.37
N GLN A 354 19.49 6.90 9.45
CA GLN A 354 20.64 7.23 10.27
C GLN A 354 21.82 6.31 9.96
N THR A 355 23.03 6.86 10.11
CA THR A 355 24.25 6.06 10.08
C THR A 355 24.46 5.44 11.46
N ALA A 356 24.32 4.12 11.56
CA ALA A 356 24.64 3.37 12.76
C ALA A 356 25.46 2.13 12.40
N THR A 357 26.36 1.70 13.29
CA THR A 357 27.13 0.47 13.11
C THR A 357 26.45 -0.67 13.86
N ALA A 358 26.01 -1.69 13.13
CA ALA A 358 25.40 -2.87 13.71
C ALA A 358 26.44 -3.94 14.08
N THR A 359 26.34 -4.48 15.30
CA THR A 359 27.17 -5.59 15.77
C THR A 359 26.29 -6.75 16.20
N LEU A 360 26.61 -7.95 15.72
CA LEU A 360 25.90 -9.19 16.07
C LEU A 360 26.62 -9.97 17.18
N THR A 361 25.87 -10.32 18.23
CA THR A 361 26.22 -11.36 19.21
C THR A 361 25.26 -12.54 19.03
N SER A 362 25.76 -13.78 19.03
CA SER A 362 24.92 -14.97 18.74
C SER A 362 25.32 -16.19 19.57
N GLY A 363 24.40 -17.14 19.70
CA GLY A 363 24.66 -18.44 20.31
C GLY A 363 25.09 -18.35 21.77
N PHE A 364 26.17 -19.03 22.14
CA PHE A 364 26.71 -19.10 23.50
C PHE A 364 26.92 -17.70 24.15
N ASP A 365 27.28 -16.71 23.34
CA ASP A 365 27.54 -15.35 23.80
C ASP A 365 26.25 -14.52 23.97
N ALA A 366 25.17 -14.88 23.27
CA ALA A 366 23.89 -14.17 23.31
C ALA A 366 23.02 -14.65 24.48
N LYS A 367 22.90 -13.82 25.53
CA LYS A 367 22.19 -14.21 26.76
C LYS A 367 20.68 -13.97 26.75
N TRP A 368 20.18 -13.12 25.87
CA TRP A 368 18.79 -12.65 25.91
C TRP A 368 17.93 -13.13 24.73
N GLY A 369 18.52 -13.93 23.84
CA GLY A 369 17.89 -14.58 22.71
C GLY A 369 18.94 -15.32 21.87
N ASN A 370 18.54 -15.97 20.77
CA ASN A 370 19.51 -16.61 19.88
C ASN A 370 20.49 -15.60 19.26
N TYR A 371 20.02 -14.35 19.05
CA TYR A 371 20.79 -13.25 18.49
C TYR A 371 20.51 -11.95 19.25
N VAL A 372 21.56 -11.16 19.49
CA VAL A 372 21.48 -9.80 20.02
C VAL A 372 22.20 -8.88 19.05
N ILE A 373 21.53 -7.83 18.60
CA ILE A 373 22.10 -6.81 17.74
C ILE A 373 22.20 -5.50 18.53
N SER A 374 23.37 -4.88 18.47
CA SER A 374 23.63 -3.56 19.04
C SER A 374 23.94 -2.57 17.91
N LEU A 375 23.35 -1.39 17.99
CA LEU A 375 23.54 -0.28 17.05
C LEU A 375 24.31 0.85 17.74
N ASP A 376 25.52 1.13 17.28
CA ASP A 376 26.27 2.30 17.70
C ASP A 376 25.96 3.49 16.79
N GLY A 377 25.63 4.65 17.37
CA GLY A 377 25.26 5.86 16.62
C GLY A 377 23.76 6.13 16.46
N LEU A 378 22.87 5.23 16.89
CA LEU A 378 21.42 5.47 16.86
C LEU A 378 21.02 6.65 17.77
N GLN A 379 20.31 7.62 17.20
CA GLN A 379 19.81 8.82 17.89
C GLN A 379 18.28 8.87 17.87
N ASP A 380 17.71 9.63 18.79
CA ASP A 380 16.29 10.01 18.84
C ASP A 380 15.27 8.86 18.95
N VAL A 381 15.72 7.63 19.22
CA VAL A 381 14.86 6.48 19.55
C VAL A 381 14.89 6.25 21.06
N THR A 382 13.74 6.42 21.72
CA THR A 382 13.58 6.29 23.17
C THR A 382 12.37 5.42 23.51
N THR A 383 12.27 4.90 24.73
CA THR A 383 11.06 4.16 25.15
C THR A 383 9.81 5.05 25.24
N ALA A 384 9.97 6.38 25.21
CA ALA A 384 8.87 7.34 25.26
C ALA A 384 8.20 7.54 23.90
N ASN A 385 8.98 7.55 22.80
CA ASN A 385 8.45 7.73 21.46
C ASN A 385 8.33 6.43 20.65
N LEU A 386 8.99 5.35 21.06
CA LEU A 386 8.94 4.09 20.32
C LEU A 386 7.53 3.46 20.34
N GLN A 387 7.06 3.05 19.17
CA GLN A 387 5.82 2.27 18.96
C GLN A 387 6.11 0.83 18.50
N GLY A 388 7.22 0.61 17.80
CA GLY A 388 7.65 -0.72 17.37
C GLY A 388 8.84 -0.64 16.44
N ALA A 389 9.24 -1.76 15.86
CA ALA A 389 10.26 -1.78 14.80
C ALA A 389 10.03 -2.94 13.84
N VAL A 390 10.54 -2.78 12.62
CA VAL A 390 10.48 -3.78 11.56
C VAL A 390 11.89 -4.07 11.06
N LEU A 391 12.29 -5.34 11.09
CA LEU A 391 13.48 -5.79 10.35
C LEU A 391 13.10 -6.07 8.91
N THR A 392 13.99 -5.71 7.99
CA THR A 392 13.90 -6.08 6.57
C THR A 392 15.14 -6.87 6.18
N THR A 393 14.94 -7.95 5.44
CA THR A 393 16.02 -8.76 4.86
C THR A 393 16.29 -8.37 3.41
N THR A 394 17.47 -8.72 2.92
CA THR A 394 17.88 -8.49 1.52
C THR A 394 16.95 -9.09 0.46
N ASP A 395 16.18 -10.14 0.82
CA ASP A 395 15.15 -10.76 -0.03
C ASP A 395 13.78 -10.07 0.03
N GLY A 396 13.64 -9.00 0.82
CA GLY A 396 12.40 -8.24 1.02
C GLY A 396 11.49 -8.76 2.14
N SER A 397 11.83 -9.86 2.82
CA SER A 397 11.05 -10.34 3.97
C SER A 397 11.09 -9.33 5.12
N LYS A 398 9.99 -9.26 5.90
CA LYS A 398 9.83 -8.32 7.00
C LYS A 398 9.39 -8.98 8.30
N TYR A 399 9.84 -8.41 9.42
CA TYR A 399 9.61 -8.97 10.76
C TYR A 399 9.33 -7.88 11.80
N GLY A 400 8.15 -7.90 12.39
CA GLY A 400 7.77 -6.98 13.47
C GLY A 400 8.42 -7.36 14.80
N LEU A 401 8.86 -6.37 15.57
CA LEU A 401 9.58 -6.54 16.84
C LEU A 401 8.76 -5.99 18.02
N GLN A 402 8.48 -6.80 19.02
CA GLN A 402 7.65 -6.39 20.17
C GLN A 402 8.50 -5.84 21.32
N PHE A 403 7.89 -5.00 22.15
CA PHE A 403 8.51 -4.51 23.39
C PHE A 403 8.82 -5.65 24.35
N LEU A 404 10.03 -5.64 24.90
CA LEU A 404 10.55 -6.61 25.86
C LEU A 404 10.60 -8.07 25.39
N ASN A 405 10.02 -8.44 24.25
CA ASN A 405 10.36 -9.69 23.53
C ASN A 405 11.56 -9.48 22.60
N ASN A 406 11.63 -8.32 21.94
CA ASN A 406 12.70 -7.98 21.02
C ASN A 406 13.36 -6.66 21.38
N LEU A 407 12.56 -5.62 21.61
CA LEU A 407 13.01 -4.25 21.83
C LEU A 407 13.23 -3.98 23.33
N TRP A 408 14.45 -3.61 23.71
CA TRP A 408 14.82 -3.38 25.10
C TRP A 408 14.69 -1.91 25.52
N LEU A 409 14.85 -1.67 26.83
CA LEU A 409 14.83 -0.31 27.40
C LEU A 409 15.95 0.60 26.85
N LYS A 410 16.96 0.01 26.23
CA LYS A 410 17.94 0.70 25.38
C LYS A 410 17.60 0.32 23.93
N PRO A 411 16.87 1.16 23.17
CA PRO A 411 16.38 0.78 21.84
C PRO A 411 17.48 0.46 20.83
N ALA A 412 18.70 0.96 21.07
CA ALA A 412 19.91 0.61 20.33
C ALA A 412 20.36 -0.86 20.50
N GLU A 413 19.76 -1.61 21.42
CA GLU A 413 19.99 -3.05 21.57
C GLU A 413 18.66 -3.79 21.42
N PHE A 414 18.62 -4.79 20.55
CA PHE A 414 17.45 -5.64 20.35
C PHE A 414 17.84 -7.10 20.17
N THR A 415 16.88 -8.00 20.38
CA THR A 415 17.08 -9.44 20.27
C THR A 415 15.98 -10.11 19.47
N PHE A 416 16.26 -11.29 18.93
CA PHE A 416 15.24 -12.19 18.41
C PHE A 416 15.70 -13.64 18.56
N CYS A 417 14.73 -14.54 18.50
CA CYS A 417 14.94 -15.97 18.56
C CYS A 417 14.41 -16.59 17.27
N VAL A 418 15.10 -17.59 16.74
CA VAL A 418 14.65 -18.38 15.58
C VAL A 418 14.22 -19.79 16.00
N ALA A 419 14.50 -20.16 17.24
CA ALA A 419 14.16 -21.43 17.84
C ALA A 419 13.75 -21.21 19.31
N GLU A 420 13.30 -22.27 19.98
CA GLU A 420 12.99 -22.22 21.41
C GLU A 420 14.17 -21.67 22.21
N PHE A 421 13.88 -20.71 23.08
CA PHE A 421 14.86 -20.06 23.92
C PHE A 421 14.24 -19.66 25.25
N THR A 422 14.96 -19.96 26.33
CA THR A 422 14.61 -19.55 27.70
C THR A 422 15.68 -18.60 28.20
N GLU A 423 15.28 -17.38 28.55
CA GLU A 423 16.21 -16.39 29.09
C GLU A 423 16.65 -16.73 30.53
N PRO A 424 17.72 -16.09 31.08
CA PRO A 424 18.28 -16.42 32.39
C PRO A 424 17.32 -16.30 33.59
N HIS A 425 16.17 -15.63 33.43
CA HIS A 425 15.13 -15.55 34.46
C HIS A 425 14.04 -16.62 34.33
N GLY A 426 14.15 -17.53 33.36
CA GLY A 426 13.21 -18.65 33.16
C GLY A 426 12.04 -18.36 32.22
N CYS A 427 11.98 -17.17 31.61
CA CYS A 427 10.92 -16.83 30.66
C CYS A 427 11.24 -17.37 29.26
N ALA A 428 10.28 -18.05 28.65
CA ALA A 428 10.34 -18.44 27.25
C ALA A 428 10.18 -17.21 26.34
N ARG A 429 10.86 -17.21 25.18
CA ARG A 429 10.81 -16.12 24.20
C ARG A 429 9.97 -16.52 22.99
N ALA A 430 9.16 -15.58 22.50
CA ALA A 430 8.41 -15.79 21.27
C ALA A 430 9.38 -15.75 20.07
N TYR A 431 9.36 -16.80 19.26
CA TYR A 431 10.28 -16.99 18.13
C TYR A 431 9.58 -17.32 16.80
N LYS A 432 8.32 -17.79 16.84
CA LYS A 432 7.63 -18.33 15.65
C LYS A 432 7.59 -17.35 14.47
N HIS A 433 7.26 -16.08 14.73
CA HIS A 433 7.23 -15.03 13.70
C HIS A 433 8.62 -14.70 13.11
N THR A 434 9.71 -15.10 13.76
CA THR A 434 11.10 -14.89 13.32
C THR A 434 11.83 -16.20 13.01
N ALA A 435 11.14 -17.35 13.02
CA ALA A 435 11.77 -18.67 12.90
C ALA A 435 12.51 -18.89 11.57
N ASP A 436 12.06 -18.24 10.49
CA ASP A 436 12.67 -18.35 9.16
C ASP A 436 13.76 -17.30 8.88
N LEU A 437 14.15 -16.48 9.87
CA LEU A 437 15.28 -15.55 9.71
C LEU A 437 16.62 -16.26 9.57
N GLU A 438 16.73 -17.51 10.03
CA GLU A 438 17.97 -18.27 9.96
C GLU A 438 18.52 -18.36 8.53
N GLY A 439 19.79 -18.01 8.36
CA GLY A 439 20.47 -18.03 7.07
C GLY A 439 20.12 -16.87 6.13
N LYS A 440 19.26 -15.94 6.54
CA LYS A 440 18.99 -14.69 5.82
C LYS A 440 19.96 -13.59 6.24
N THR A 441 20.04 -12.54 5.42
CA THR A 441 20.78 -11.32 5.74
C THR A 441 19.81 -10.18 6.01
N ILE A 442 19.86 -9.63 7.22
CA ILE A 442 19.13 -8.42 7.61
C ILE A 442 19.85 -7.23 6.99
N SER A 443 19.12 -6.44 6.21
CA SER A 443 19.62 -5.25 5.52
C SER A 443 19.25 -3.95 6.22
N ASN A 444 18.16 -3.92 6.99
CA ASN A 444 17.66 -2.69 7.60
C ASN A 444 16.81 -3.00 8.84
N ILE A 445 16.82 -2.07 9.79
CA ILE A 445 15.78 -1.94 10.80
C ILE A 445 15.12 -0.57 10.66
N THR A 446 13.79 -0.54 10.70
CA THR A 446 13.00 0.70 10.75
C THR A 446 12.25 0.76 12.08
N TYR A 447 12.55 1.77 12.88
CA TYR A 447 11.87 2.10 14.13
C TYR A 447 10.67 2.99 13.85
N ILE A 448 9.50 2.54 14.33
CA ILE A 448 8.24 3.26 14.23
C ILE A 448 8.10 4.13 15.48
N LEU A 449 8.02 5.44 15.28
CA LEU A 449 8.03 6.43 16.36
C LEU A 449 6.71 7.21 16.38
N LYS A 450 6.30 7.64 17.58
CA LYS A 450 5.09 8.42 17.82
C LYS A 450 5.33 9.90 17.57
N ASP A 451 4.47 10.52 16.77
CA ASP A 451 4.41 11.97 16.53
C ASP A 451 5.73 12.58 16.03
N THR A 452 6.50 11.78 15.30
CA THR A 452 7.77 12.19 14.70
C THR A 452 8.13 11.31 13.51
N VAL A 453 9.15 11.71 12.76
CA VAL A 453 9.67 10.97 11.61
C VAL A 453 10.23 9.62 12.07
N ASN A 454 9.89 8.54 11.37
CA ASN A 454 10.46 7.23 11.66
C ASN A 454 11.95 7.20 11.36
N VAL A 455 12.68 6.37 12.09
CA VAL A 455 14.14 6.25 11.93
C VAL A 455 14.46 4.88 11.38
N SER A 456 15.32 4.83 10.37
CA SER A 456 15.90 3.56 9.92
C SER A 456 17.41 3.53 10.08
N ALA A 457 17.97 2.33 10.22
CA ALA A 457 19.39 2.08 10.22
C ALA A 457 19.70 0.91 9.29
N ASP A 458 20.51 1.19 8.26
CA ASP A 458 21.00 0.17 7.36
C ASP A 458 22.04 -0.71 8.06
N MET A 459 22.03 -1.99 7.72
CA MET A 459 22.95 -2.97 8.27
C MET A 459 23.23 -4.08 7.25
N ASN A 460 24.18 -4.94 7.59
CA ASN A 460 24.49 -6.12 6.80
C ASN A 460 24.80 -7.27 7.77
N ILE A 461 23.75 -7.80 8.39
CA ILE A 461 23.87 -8.82 9.42
C ILE A 461 23.37 -10.15 8.88
N TYR A 462 24.31 -11.07 8.65
CA TYR A 462 23.99 -12.46 8.36
C TYR A 462 23.51 -13.16 9.62
N VAL A 463 22.28 -13.67 9.60
CA VAL A 463 21.70 -14.46 10.70
C VAL A 463 22.29 -15.86 10.63
N LYS A 464 23.37 -16.07 11.39
CA LYS A 464 24.13 -17.33 11.42
C LYS A 464 23.24 -18.52 11.76
N LYS A 465 23.48 -19.70 11.19
CA LYS A 465 22.72 -20.92 11.49
C LYS A 465 22.90 -21.39 12.93
N GLN A 466 21.84 -21.89 13.55
CA GLN A 466 21.89 -22.65 14.79
C GLN A 466 22.69 -23.95 14.58
N THR A 467 23.22 -24.51 15.66
CA THR A 467 24.01 -25.73 15.63
C THR A 467 23.89 -26.49 16.95
N SER A 468 24.04 -27.80 16.89
CA SER A 468 24.20 -28.68 18.06
C SER A 468 25.66 -28.80 18.52
N ALA A 469 26.59 -28.10 17.87
CA ALA A 469 28.00 -28.16 18.20
C ALA A 469 28.25 -27.66 19.64
N THR A 470 29.11 -28.37 20.36
CA THR A 470 29.44 -28.07 21.76
C THR A 470 30.95 -28.00 21.94
N VAL A 471 31.39 -27.31 23.01
CA VAL A 471 32.79 -27.28 23.42
C VAL A 471 32.92 -28.04 24.73
N THR A 472 33.71 -29.10 24.75
CA THR A 472 34.05 -29.87 25.96
C THR A 472 35.42 -29.47 26.47
N THR A 473 35.60 -29.55 27.80
CA THR A 473 36.83 -29.13 28.48
C THR A 473 37.36 -30.23 29.40
N SER A 474 38.69 -30.36 29.47
CA SER A 474 39.31 -31.20 30.50
C SER A 474 39.19 -30.54 31.88
N ALA A 475 39.15 -31.35 32.94
CA ALA A 475 39.35 -30.84 34.30
C ALA A 475 40.72 -30.15 34.40
N ALA A 476 40.78 -29.03 35.12
CA ALA A 476 41.98 -28.24 35.29
C ALA A 476 42.10 -27.75 36.73
N THR A 477 43.27 -27.94 37.33
CA THR A 477 43.60 -27.50 38.69
C THR A 477 44.29 -26.14 38.62
N ALA A 478 43.96 -25.26 39.56
CA ALA A 478 44.62 -23.98 39.67
C ALA A 478 46.14 -24.13 39.94
N GLY A 479 46.91 -23.29 39.28
CA GLY A 479 48.36 -23.22 39.41
C GLY A 479 48.95 -22.19 38.46
N ASP A 480 50.24 -22.31 38.20
CA ASP A 480 50.94 -21.48 37.23
C ASP A 480 50.86 -22.11 35.84
N ASN A 481 50.53 -21.30 34.83
CA ASN A 481 50.50 -21.71 33.42
C ASN A 481 49.59 -22.92 33.15
N VAL A 482 48.33 -22.84 33.61
CA VAL A 482 47.35 -23.94 33.54
C VAL A 482 46.99 -24.28 32.09
N GLU A 483 47.16 -25.55 31.72
CA GLU A 483 46.77 -26.09 30.41
C GLU A 483 45.40 -26.77 30.48
N ILE A 484 44.54 -26.49 29.51
CA ILE A 484 43.16 -26.96 29.42
C ILE A 484 42.94 -27.48 27.99
N SER A 485 42.55 -28.75 27.87
CA SER A 485 42.17 -29.31 26.58
C SER A 485 40.73 -28.90 26.25
N LEU A 486 40.53 -28.39 25.04
CA LEU A 486 39.25 -27.98 24.48
C LEU A 486 38.97 -28.83 23.24
N ALA A 487 37.81 -29.47 23.16
CA ALA A 487 37.37 -30.20 21.98
C ALA A 487 36.02 -29.66 21.51
N ILE A 488 35.87 -29.52 20.18
CA ILE A 488 34.60 -29.18 19.56
C ILE A 488 33.96 -30.48 19.08
N GLU A 489 32.75 -30.75 19.55
CA GLU A 489 31.99 -31.94 19.23
C GLU A 489 30.74 -31.58 18.43
N ASN A 490 30.26 -32.50 17.59
CA ASN A 490 29.05 -32.34 16.77
C ASN A 490 29.07 -31.10 15.86
N ALA A 491 30.26 -30.67 15.42
CA ALA A 491 30.40 -29.59 14.46
C ALA A 491 29.86 -30.01 13.08
N PRO A 492 29.07 -29.15 12.40
CA PRO A 492 28.76 -29.33 10.99
C PRO A 492 30.04 -29.43 10.15
N GLU A 493 30.04 -30.24 9.09
CA GLU A 493 31.23 -30.49 8.26
C GLU A 493 31.80 -29.20 7.63
N ASP A 494 30.95 -28.23 7.32
CA ASP A 494 31.32 -26.95 6.72
C ASP A 494 31.50 -25.83 7.76
N ALA A 495 31.48 -26.15 9.05
CA ALA A 495 31.71 -25.20 10.13
C ALA A 495 33.20 -25.00 10.39
N ALA A 496 33.68 -23.77 10.20
CA ALA A 496 35.02 -23.34 10.56
C ALA A 496 34.98 -22.54 11.87
N PHE A 497 35.05 -23.24 13.01
CA PHE A 497 35.10 -22.61 14.32
C PHE A 497 36.52 -22.20 14.71
N ALA A 498 36.71 -20.92 15.03
CA ALA A 498 37.97 -20.36 15.53
C ALA A 498 37.78 -19.73 16.90
N LEU A 499 38.77 -19.88 17.80
CA LEU A 499 38.73 -19.23 19.11
C LEU A 499 38.62 -17.71 18.93
N SER A 500 37.57 -17.12 19.47
CA SER A 500 37.27 -15.69 19.31
C SER A 500 37.55 -14.88 20.57
N THR A 501 37.12 -15.37 21.74
CA THR A 501 37.32 -14.68 23.01
C THR A 501 37.58 -15.65 24.15
N VAL A 502 38.45 -15.25 25.07
CA VAL A 502 38.61 -15.84 26.40
C VAL A 502 38.32 -14.76 27.41
N LYS A 503 37.46 -15.02 28.41
CA LYS A 503 37.17 -14.07 29.48
C LYS A 503 37.39 -14.69 30.84
N LYS A 504 37.90 -13.91 31.80
CA LYS A 504 38.00 -14.28 33.22
C LYS A 504 36.84 -13.66 34.00
N GLY A 505 36.21 -14.44 34.87
CA GLY A 505 35.05 -14.06 35.67
C GLY A 505 33.72 -14.40 34.99
N SER A 506 32.61 -13.99 35.63
CA SER A 506 31.25 -14.26 35.16
C SER A 506 30.39 -12.99 35.13
N GLY A 507 29.33 -13.02 34.32
CA GLY A 507 28.38 -11.91 34.21
C GLY A 507 29.00 -10.60 33.72
N LYS A 508 28.51 -9.47 34.24
CA LYS A 508 28.94 -8.12 33.83
C LYS A 508 30.36 -7.74 34.27
N GLY A 509 30.95 -8.49 35.21
CA GLY A 509 32.32 -8.26 35.70
C GLY A 509 33.39 -9.04 34.95
N ALA A 510 32.99 -9.85 33.95
CA ALA A 510 33.95 -10.66 33.20
C ALA A 510 34.89 -9.76 32.36
N THR A 511 36.19 -10.05 32.44
CA THR A 511 37.23 -9.31 31.73
C THR A 511 37.71 -10.13 30.54
N THR A 512 37.72 -9.54 29.34
CA THR A 512 38.29 -10.17 28.15
C THR A 512 39.81 -10.24 28.27
N LEU A 513 40.35 -11.44 28.16
CA LEU A 513 41.78 -11.72 28.19
C LEU A 513 42.41 -11.43 26.82
N THR A 514 43.68 -11.05 26.84
CA THR A 514 44.50 -10.73 25.66
C THR A 514 45.49 -11.85 25.35
N ALA A 515 46.23 -11.72 24.25
CA ALA A 515 47.27 -12.68 23.89
C ALA A 515 48.42 -12.74 24.92
N ASP A 516 48.56 -11.75 25.80
CA ASP A 516 49.53 -11.79 26.89
C ASP A 516 49.09 -12.69 28.05
N ASP A 517 47.79 -12.90 28.19
CA ASP A 517 47.17 -13.66 29.29
C ASP A 517 46.99 -15.14 28.96
N TYR A 518 46.97 -15.52 27.68
CA TYR A 518 46.81 -16.92 27.29
C TYR A 518 47.53 -17.27 25.98
N SER A 519 47.57 -18.56 25.64
CA SER A 519 47.87 -19.05 24.30
C SER A 519 46.94 -20.21 23.94
N TYR A 520 46.62 -20.37 22.65
CA TYR A 520 45.78 -21.47 22.17
C TYR A 520 46.39 -22.12 20.94
N ALA A 521 46.69 -23.41 21.02
CA ALA A 521 47.24 -24.19 19.91
C ALA A 521 46.83 -25.66 20.04
N ASN A 522 46.56 -26.31 18.90
CA ASN A 522 46.27 -27.75 18.84
C ASN A 522 45.19 -28.21 19.84
N GLY A 523 44.12 -27.43 19.98
CA GLY A 523 43.02 -27.74 20.92
C GLY A 523 43.35 -27.48 22.39
N LYS A 524 44.49 -26.88 22.73
CA LYS A 524 44.90 -26.62 24.11
C LYS A 524 44.97 -25.13 24.40
N LEU A 525 44.22 -24.70 25.41
CA LEU A 525 44.30 -23.37 25.99
C LEU A 525 45.29 -23.40 27.16
N THR A 526 46.31 -22.55 27.12
CA THR A 526 47.21 -22.32 28.26
C THR A 526 46.95 -20.93 28.83
N LEU A 527 46.45 -20.87 30.06
CA LEU A 527 46.29 -19.63 30.82
C LEU A 527 47.64 -19.27 31.44
N LYS A 528 48.19 -18.10 31.11
CA LYS A 528 49.53 -17.68 31.55
C LYS A 528 49.48 -17.09 32.97
N GLY A 529 50.55 -17.29 33.72
CA GLY A 529 50.67 -16.80 35.10
C GLY A 529 49.88 -17.62 36.11
N SER A 530 49.78 -17.09 37.33
CA SER A 530 49.16 -17.78 38.47
C SER A 530 47.64 -17.64 38.46
N THR A 531 46.96 -18.78 38.63
CA THR A 531 45.51 -18.88 38.74
C THR A 531 45.10 -19.34 40.14
N THR A 532 43.84 -19.11 40.54
CA THR A 532 43.32 -19.53 41.85
C THR A 532 42.18 -20.54 41.69
N SER A 533 42.06 -21.47 42.65
CA SER A 533 40.91 -22.37 42.74
C SER A 533 39.61 -21.55 42.81
N GLY A 534 38.61 -21.95 42.03
CA GLY A 534 37.36 -21.21 41.86
C GLY A 534 37.40 -20.10 40.82
N ASP A 535 38.55 -19.79 40.21
CA ASP A 535 38.59 -18.91 39.05
C ASP A 535 37.70 -19.48 37.93
N ILE A 536 36.86 -18.60 37.35
CA ILE A 536 35.96 -18.95 36.25
C ILE A 536 36.50 -18.33 34.96
N TYR A 537 36.54 -19.11 33.90
CA TYR A 537 36.86 -18.64 32.55
C TYR A 537 35.74 -19.02 31.59
N THR A 538 35.53 -18.21 30.56
CA THR A 538 34.65 -18.55 29.44
C THR A 538 35.43 -18.47 28.14
N VAL A 539 35.26 -19.48 27.29
CA VAL A 539 35.90 -19.57 25.97
C VAL A 539 34.80 -19.60 24.93
N SER A 540 34.91 -18.75 23.91
CA SER A 540 33.96 -18.68 22.80
C SER A 540 34.70 -18.94 21.49
N PHE A 541 34.06 -19.71 20.62
CA PHE A 541 34.50 -19.99 19.27
C PHE A 541 33.48 -19.42 18.30
N ALA A 542 33.96 -18.64 17.33
CA ALA A 542 33.14 -18.02 16.30
C ALA A 542 33.25 -18.77 14.98
N SER A 543 32.17 -18.73 14.21
CA SER A 543 32.10 -19.17 12.81
C SER A 543 31.40 -18.08 12.00
N ASP A 544 31.74 -17.96 10.71
CA ASP A 544 31.05 -17.03 9.81
C ASP A 544 29.63 -17.52 9.47
N LYS A 545 29.42 -18.84 9.52
CA LYS A 545 28.16 -19.48 9.13
C LYS A 545 27.26 -19.85 10.30
N TYR A 546 27.85 -20.20 11.44
CA TYR A 546 27.13 -20.77 12.58
C TYR A 546 27.27 -19.89 13.82
N VAL A 547 26.23 -19.91 14.67
CA VAL A 547 26.25 -19.19 15.94
C VAL A 547 27.45 -19.58 16.79
N ASN A 548 27.92 -18.64 17.63
CA ASN A 548 29.09 -18.90 18.46
C ASN A 548 28.80 -20.04 19.44
N ILE A 549 29.79 -20.90 19.65
CA ILE A 549 29.77 -21.97 20.64
C ILE A 549 30.82 -21.68 21.71
N GLY A 550 30.71 -22.32 22.88
CA GLY A 550 31.66 -22.06 23.95
C GLY A 550 31.51 -22.96 25.14
N ALA A 551 32.39 -22.74 26.11
CA ALA A 551 32.39 -23.45 27.39
C ALA A 551 32.72 -22.50 28.54
N THR A 552 32.21 -22.86 29.72
CA THR A 552 32.61 -22.27 30.99
C THR A 552 33.54 -23.25 31.71
N ILE A 553 34.67 -22.75 32.18
CA ILE A 553 35.71 -23.49 32.89
C ILE A 553 35.73 -22.96 34.32
N THR A 554 35.71 -23.85 35.30
CA THR A 554 35.97 -23.52 36.70
C THR A 554 37.20 -24.28 37.15
N LEU A 555 38.23 -23.58 37.60
CA LEU A 555 39.46 -24.20 38.07
C LEU A 555 39.24 -24.83 39.45
N GLN A 556 39.75 -26.04 39.65
CA GLN A 556 39.69 -26.77 40.91
C GLN A 556 40.85 -26.44 41.83
#